data_AF-A0A3D0Q0W6-F1
#
_entry.id   AF-A0A3D0Q0W6-F1
#
_cell.length_a   1.000
_cell.length_b   1.000
_cell.length_c   1.000
_cell.angle_alpha   90.00
_cell.angle_beta   90.00
_cell.angle_gamma   90.00
#
_symmetry.space_group_name_H-M   'P 1'
#
loop_
_entity.id
_entity.type
_entity.pdbx_description
1 polymer ?
#
loop_
_entity_poly.entity_id
_entity_poly.type
_entity_poly.pdbx_seq_one_letter_code
_entity_poly.pdbx_strand_id
1 'polypeptide(L)' 'MSIIYVLIPLAIILVAVALGIFFWAVKSDQFQDLERQGYSILFDDDLPEEERHQQAKTQDKANNDNE' A
#
# COMPACT_ATOMS: atom_id res chain seq x y z
N MET A 1 -22.95 33.80 19.34
CA MET A 1 -21.82 34.03 18.41
C MET A 1 -20.49 33.60 19.05
N SER A 2 -20.41 32.36 19.52
CA SER A 2 -19.27 31.87 20.32
C SER A 2 -18.74 30.52 19.83
N ILE A 3 -19.55 29.80 19.06
CA ILE A 3 -19.15 28.51 18.46
C ILE A 3 -17.95 28.64 17.52
N ILE A 4 -17.77 29.82 16.92
CA ILE A 4 -16.65 30.11 16.01
C ILE A 4 -15.28 29.96 16.71
N TYR A 5 -15.21 30.22 18.02
CA TYR A 5 -13.99 30.05 18.81
C TYR A 5 -13.63 28.57 19.03
N VAL A 6 -14.58 27.66 18.85
CA VAL A 6 -14.35 26.21 18.91
C VAL A 6 -14.12 25.65 17.50
N LEU A 7 -14.86 26.16 16.52
CA LEU A 7 -14.85 25.64 15.15
C LEU A 7 -13.52 25.93 14.43
N ILE A 8 -12.96 27.14 14.58
CA ILE A 8 -11.69 27.52 13.97
C ILE A 8 -10.52 26.63 14.44
N PRO A 9 -10.25 26.47 15.75
CA PRO A 9 -9.15 25.61 16.20
C PRO A 9 -9.38 24.14 15.84
N LEU A 10 -10.63 23.66 15.90
CA LEU A 10 -10.95 22.30 15.49
C LEU A 10 -10.63 22.06 14.00
N ALA A 11 -10.98 23.01 13.13
CA ALA A 11 -10.66 22.94 11.71
C ALA A 11 -9.15 22.94 11.45
N ILE A 12 -8.39 23.77 12.17
CA ILE A 12 -6.92 23.80 12.07
C ILE A 12 -6.31 22.45 12.47
N ILE A 13 -6.81 21.83 13.55
CA ILE A 13 -6.35 20.51 13.99
C ILE A 13 -6.65 19.46 12.92
N LEU A 14 -7.86 19.45 12.36
CA LEU A 14 -8.22 18.50 11.30
C LEU A 14 -7.34 18.66 10.06
N VAL A 15 -7.06 19.89 9.63
CA VAL A 15 -6.14 20.15 8.51
C VAL A 15 -4.73 19.69 8.85
N ALA A 16 -4.23 19.96 10.05
CA ALA A 16 -2.90 19.51 10.48
C ALA A 16 -2.79 17.97 10.48
N VAL A 17 -3.81 17.26 10.97
CA VAL A 17 -3.88 15.79 10.94
C VAL A 17 -3.94 15.28 9.51
N ALA A 18 -4.78 15.87 8.65
CA ALA A 18 -4.89 15.49 7.25
C ALA A 18 -3.56 15.66 6.51
N LEU A 19 -2.87 16.78 6.72
CA LEU A 19 -1.53 17.00 6.16
C LEU A 19 -0.51 16.00 6.72
N GLY A 20 -0.53 15.71 8.03
CA GLY A 20 0.35 14.72 8.64
C GLY A 20 0.19 13.33 8.04
N ILE A 21 -1.06 12.86 7.89
CA ILE A 21 -1.38 11.59 7.22
C ILE A 21 -0.95 11.63 5.75
N PHE A 22 -1.23 12.72 5.05
CA PHE A 22 -0.86 12.88 3.64
C PHE A 22 0.67 12.78 3.44
N PHE A 23 1.46 13.51 4.21
CA PHE A 23 2.92 13.45 4.11
C PHE A 23 3.47 12.08 4.54
N TRP A 24 2.86 11.44 5.55
CA TRP A 24 3.20 10.08 5.93
C TRP A 24 2.92 9.10 4.79
N ALA A 25 1.76 9.19 4.14
CA ALA A 25 1.39 8.34 3.00
C ALA A 25 2.25 8.58 1.75
N VAL A 26 2.67 9.82 1.49
CA VAL A 26 3.59 10.16 0.39
C VAL A 26 4.99 9.62 0.65
N LYS A 27 5.46 9.65 1.90
CA LYS A 27 6.77 9.08 2.27
C LYS A 27 6.71 7.56 2.38
N SER A 28 5.56 7.00 2.77
CA SER A 28 5.32 5.57 2.77
C SER A 28 5.25 5.11 1.33
N ASP A 29 5.96 4.03 1.02
CA ASP A 29 6.14 3.51 -0.34
C ASP A 29 4.88 2.78 -0.85
N GLN A 30 3.70 3.35 -0.61
CA GLN A 30 2.37 2.84 -1.00
C GLN A 30 2.22 2.66 -2.51
N PHE A 31 3.18 3.15 -3.29
CA PHE A 31 3.26 2.96 -4.73
C PHE A 31 3.84 1.58 -5.11
N GLN A 32 4.69 0.99 -4.27
CA GLN A 32 5.24 -0.35 -4.54
C GLN A 32 4.17 -1.45 -4.45
N ASP A 33 3.16 -1.25 -3.61
CA ASP A 33 2.05 -2.21 -3.48
C ASP A 33 1.08 -2.17 -4.67
N LEU A 34 0.90 -0.99 -5.31
CA LEU A 34 0.15 -0.86 -6.56
C LEU A 34 0.90 -1.47 -7.76
N GLU A 35 2.22 -1.30 -7.81
CA GLU A 35 3.05 -1.80 -8.92
C GLU A 35 3.05 -3.34 -8.97
N ARG A 36 3.05 -4.00 -7.81
CA ARG A 36 2.98 -5.47 -7.73
C ARG A 36 1.62 -6.03 -8.14
N GLN A 37 0.51 -5.36 -7.83
CA GLN A 37 -0.84 -5.80 -8.25
C GLN A 37 -1.07 -5.61 -9.76
N GLY A 38 -0.56 -4.52 -10.35
CA GLY A 38 -0.69 -4.23 -11.78
C GLY A 38 0.05 -5.23 -12.69
N TYR A 39 1.11 -5.87 -12.20
CA TYR A 39 1.83 -6.89 -12.95
C TYR A 39 1.04 -8.22 -13.04
N SER A 40 0.34 -8.60 -11.96
CA SER A 40 -0.46 -9.84 -11.93
C SER A 40 -1.63 -9.82 -12.92
N ILE A 41 -2.34 -8.69 -13.04
CA ILE A 41 -3.56 -8.62 -13.87
C ILE A 41 -3.28 -8.67 -15.39
N LEU A 42 -2.09 -8.26 -15.83
CA LEU A 42 -1.76 -8.18 -17.26
C LEU A 42 -0.92 -9.36 -17.75
N PHE A 43 -0.20 -10.05 -16.86
CA PHE A 43 0.75 -11.10 -17.22
C PHE A 43 0.44 -12.50 -16.62
N ASP A 44 -0.49 -12.64 -15.66
CA ASP A 44 -0.84 -13.96 -15.09
C ASP A 44 -1.90 -14.72 -15.89
N ASP A 45 -2.61 -14.06 -16.81
CA ASP A 45 -3.64 -14.67 -17.66
C ASP A 45 -3.04 -15.46 -18.85
N ASP A 46 -1.82 -15.12 -19.26
CA ASP A 46 -1.12 -15.74 -20.40
C ASP A 46 -0.16 -16.87 -19.98
N LEU A 47 0.05 -17.07 -18.67
CA LEU A 47 0.94 -18.11 -18.17
C LEU A 47 0.21 -19.47 -18.12
N PRO A 48 0.78 -20.53 -18.75
CA PRO A 48 0.27 -21.89 -18.58
C PRO A 48 0.18 -22.23 -17.09
N GLU A 49 -0.90 -22.91 -16.70
CA GLU A 49 -1.19 -23.23 -15.29
C GLU A 49 -0.06 -24.02 -14.59
N GLU A 50 0.80 -24.70 -15.36
CA GLU A 50 2.01 -25.38 -14.87
C GLU A 50 3.12 -24.44 -14.38
N GLU A 51 3.23 -23.21 -14.92
CA GLU A 51 4.27 -22.25 -14.53
C GLU A 51 3.90 -21.51 -13.24
N ARG A 52 2.60 -21.26 -13.00
CA ARG A 52 2.09 -20.67 -11.75
C ARG A 52 2.45 -21.51 -10.52
N HIS A 53 2.42 -22.84 -10.64
CA HIS A 53 2.77 -23.75 -9.54
C HIS A 53 4.28 -23.87 -9.28
N GLN A 54 5.13 -23.56 -10.27
CA GLN A 54 6.59 -23.60 -10.10
C GLN A 54 7.11 -22.32 -9.43
N GLN A 55 6.53 -21.16 -9.74
CA GLN A 55 6.92 -19.89 -9.11
C GLN A 55 6.49 -19.83 -7.63
N ALA A 56 5.29 -20.32 -7.30
CA ALA A 56 4.82 -20.42 -5.91
C ALA A 56 5.70 -21.37 -5.06
N LYS A 57 6.18 -22.49 -5.62
CA LYS A 57 7.07 -23.43 -4.90
C LYS A 57 8.50 -22.94 -4.73
N THR A 58 9.00 -22.10 -5.64
CA THR A 58 10.39 -21.64 -5.59
C THR A 58 10.56 -20.49 -4.58
N GLN A 59 9.55 -19.64 -4.42
CA GLN A 59 9.54 -18.60 -3.39
C GLN A 59 9.39 -19.16 -1.96
N ASP A 60 8.63 -20.25 -1.78
CA ASP A 60 8.43 -20.88 -0.46
C ASP A 60 9.65 -21.72 0.00
N LYS A 61 10.43 -22.28 -0.95
CA LYS A 61 11.68 -23.00 -0.63
C LYS A 61 12.85 -22.09 -0.29
N ALA A 62 13.04 -20.98 -1.02
CA ALA A 62 14.14 -20.05 -0.76
C ALA A 62 14.03 -19.33 0.61
N ASN A 63 12.83 -19.30 1.21
CA ASN A 63 12.58 -18.72 2.52
C ASN A 63 12.80 -19.72 3.68
N ASN A 64 12.68 -21.03 3.44
CA ASN A 64 12.88 -22.08 4.45
C ASN A 64 14.33 -22.61 4.54
N ASP A 65 15.18 -22.29 3.56
CA ASP A 65 16.58 -22.75 3.54
C ASP A 65 17.55 -21.79 4.28
N ASN A 66 17.03 -20.68 4.84
CA ASN A 66 17.80 -19.68 5.60
C ASN A 66 17.51 -19.69 7.12
N GLU A 67 16.81 -20.71 7.62
CA GLU A 67 16.57 -20.94 9.06
C GLU A 67 17.55 -21.96 9.66
#